data_AF-A0A059WKZ9-F1
#
_entry.id   AF-A0A059WKZ9-F1
#
_cell.length_a   1.000
_cell.length_b   1.000
_cell.length_c   1.000
_cell.angle_alpha   90.00
_cell.angle_beta   90.00
_cell.angle_gamma   90.00
#
_symmetry.space_group_name_H-M   'P 1'
#
loop_
_entity.id
_entity.type
_entity.pdbx_description
1 polymer ?
#
loop_
_entity_poly.entity_id
_entity_poly.type
_entity_poly.pdbx_seq_one_letter_code
_entity_poly.pdbx_strand_id
1 'polypeptide(L)'
;MVNRTRLDDSECPVARSVDAIGDWWSLLIVRDAFDGSRRFGEFQRSLGVAKNILTARLRALVAGGVLASVPASDGSAYREYVLTPKGEALFPVIVALRQWGEGHFFSPGEPHSELVDRQQGRPLHALEVRSADGRRLGPDDTVVHKVSDQ
;
A
#
# COMPACT_ATOMS: atom_id res chain seq x y z
N MET A 1 -20.03 -6.96 -15.79
CA MET A 1 -18.63 -6.56 -15.54
C MET A 1 -18.64 -5.07 -15.26
N VAL A 2 -18.52 -4.65 -13.99
CA VAL A 2 -18.53 -3.22 -13.65
C VAL A 2 -17.22 -2.63 -14.14
N ASN A 3 -17.30 -1.68 -15.08
CA ASN A 3 -16.12 -1.00 -15.59
C ASN A 3 -15.62 -0.05 -14.49
N ARG A 4 -14.33 -0.09 -14.18
CA ARG A 4 -13.76 0.74 -13.12
C ARG A 4 -13.72 2.19 -13.62
N THR A 5 -14.35 3.11 -12.90
CA THR A 5 -14.22 4.55 -13.15
C THR A 5 -12.76 4.93 -13.07
N ARG A 6 -12.18 5.42 -14.17
CA ARG A 6 -10.84 5.98 -14.17
C ARG A 6 -10.89 7.36 -13.50
N LEU A 7 -9.97 7.60 -12.57
CA LEU A 7 -9.86 8.86 -11.83
C LEU A 7 -8.48 9.52 -12.04
N ASP A 8 -7.73 9.08 -13.05
CA ASP A 8 -6.43 9.61 -13.45
C ASP A 8 -6.49 11.11 -13.79
N ASP A 9 -7.61 11.59 -14.32
CA ASP A 9 -7.84 13.02 -14.62
C ASP A 9 -8.44 13.81 -13.44
N SER A 10 -8.70 13.19 -12.28
CA SER A 10 -9.35 13.88 -11.15
C SER A 10 -8.44 14.94 -10.51
N GLU A 11 -8.92 16.14 -10.22
CA GLU A 11 -8.15 17.13 -9.44
C GLU A 11 -7.90 16.69 -7.98
N CYS A 12 -8.55 15.63 -7.51
CA CYS A 12 -8.41 15.12 -6.15
C CYS A 12 -7.25 14.12 -6.05
N PRO A 13 -6.20 14.40 -5.26
CA PRO A 13 -5.07 13.47 -5.09
C PRO A 13 -5.48 12.12 -4.48
N VAL A 14 -6.50 12.11 -3.61
CA VAL A 14 -7.05 10.88 -3.03
C VAL A 14 -7.70 10.03 -4.11
N ALA A 15 -8.48 10.65 -5.02
CA ALA A 15 -9.14 9.93 -6.11
C ALA A 15 -8.13 9.29 -7.06
N ARG A 16 -7.07 10.02 -7.46
CA ARG A 16 -5.97 9.46 -8.26
C ARG A 16 -5.24 8.33 -7.53
N SER A 17 -5.04 8.46 -6.22
CA SER A 17 -4.40 7.42 -5.40
C SER A 17 -5.25 6.15 -5.36
N VAL A 18 -6.57 6.28 -5.11
CA VAL A 18 -7.52 5.16 -5.12
C VAL A 18 -7.62 4.52 -6.52
N ASP A 19 -7.45 5.27 -7.61
CA ASP A 19 -7.34 4.63 -8.93
C ASP A 19 -6.03 3.84 -9.09
N ALA A 20 -4.92 4.29 -8.49
CA ALA A 20 -3.66 3.57 -8.53
C ALA A 20 -3.62 2.31 -7.64
N ILE A 21 -4.18 2.37 -6.42
CA ILE A 21 -4.05 1.31 -5.40
C ILE A 21 -5.38 0.80 -4.82
N GLY A 22 -6.51 1.39 -5.18
CA GLY A 22 -7.79 1.24 -4.47
C GLY A 22 -8.59 -0.02 -4.78
N ASP A 23 -7.98 -1.01 -5.44
CA ASP A 23 -8.50 -2.37 -5.32
C ASP A 23 -7.80 -3.06 -4.14
N TRP A 24 -8.58 -3.76 -3.32
CA TRP A 24 -8.11 -4.36 -2.09
C TRP A 24 -6.90 -5.31 -2.29
N TRP A 25 -6.80 -5.99 -3.44
CA TRP A 25 -5.64 -6.85 -3.73
C TRP A 25 -4.36 -6.06 -3.95
N SER A 26 -4.43 -4.89 -4.57
CA SER A 26 -3.24 -4.04 -4.80
C SER A 26 -2.57 -3.64 -3.48
N LEU A 27 -3.34 -3.26 -2.47
CA LEU A 27 -2.82 -2.95 -1.13
C LEU A 27 -2.20 -4.18 -0.44
N LEU A 28 -2.84 -5.35 -0.57
CA LEU A 28 -2.30 -6.59 0.00
C LEU A 28 -1.02 -7.06 -0.70
N ILE A 29 -0.90 -6.87 -2.01
CA ILE A 29 0.35 -7.14 -2.76
C ILE A 29 1.46 -6.19 -2.29
N VAL A 30 1.16 -4.90 -2.11
CA VAL A 30 2.13 -3.92 -1.61
C VAL A 30 2.57 -4.27 -0.18
N ARG A 31 1.65 -4.67 0.71
CA ARG A 31 1.97 -5.20 2.04
C ARG A 31 2.94 -6.38 1.93
N ASP A 32 2.61 -7.38 1.12
CA ASP A 32 3.46 -8.57 0.95
C ASP A 32 4.85 -8.23 0.40
N ALA A 33 4.95 -7.21 -0.46
CA ALA A 33 6.22 -6.72 -0.98
C ALA A 33 7.08 -6.06 0.12
N PHE A 34 6.47 -5.30 1.05
CA PHE A 34 7.16 -4.80 2.25
C PHE A 34 7.60 -5.93 3.18
N ASP A 35 6.81 -7.00 3.27
CA ASP A 35 7.13 -8.21 4.04
C ASP A 35 8.17 -9.11 3.33
N GLY A 36 8.61 -8.73 2.12
CA GLY A 36 9.73 -9.36 1.41
C GLY A 36 9.35 -10.28 0.25
N SER A 37 8.06 -10.43 -0.07
CA SER A 37 7.62 -11.17 -1.25
C SER A 37 8.08 -10.48 -2.53
N ARG A 38 8.70 -11.25 -3.43
CA ARG A 38 9.24 -10.76 -4.71
C ARG A 38 8.75 -11.58 -5.89
N ARG A 39 8.31 -12.82 -5.69
CA ARG A 39 7.94 -13.74 -6.77
C ARG A 39 6.44 -13.92 -6.86
N PHE A 40 5.95 -14.15 -8.08
CA PHE A 40 4.51 -14.43 -8.32
C PHE A 40 3.98 -15.55 -7.39
N GLY A 41 4.74 -16.63 -7.23
CA GLY A 41 4.35 -17.75 -6.38
C GLY A 41 4.28 -17.41 -4.89
N GLU A 42 5.07 -16.44 -4.41
CA GLU A 42 5.02 -15.97 -3.01
C GLU A 42 3.74 -15.18 -2.77
N PHE A 43 3.45 -14.20 -3.62
CA PHE A 43 2.18 -13.45 -3.57
C PHE A 43 0.97 -14.38 -3.69
N GLN A 44 1.01 -15.36 -4.60
CA GLN A 44 -0.09 -16.28 -4.78
C GLN A 44 -0.33 -17.15 -3.53
N ARG A 45 0.74 -17.65 -2.91
CA ARG A 45 0.63 -18.46 -1.68
C ARG A 45 0.14 -17.64 -0.50
N SER A 46 0.62 -16.42 -0.34
CA SER A 46 0.24 -15.52 0.74
C SER A 46 -1.23 -15.07 0.64
N LEU A 47 -1.66 -14.68 -0.56
CA LEU A 47 -2.97 -14.05 -0.76
C LEU A 47 -4.11 -15.04 -1.07
N GLY A 48 -3.79 -16.27 -1.48
CA GLY A 48 -4.80 -17.27 -1.88
C GLY A 48 -5.65 -16.88 -3.09
N VAL A 49 -5.27 -15.82 -3.80
CA VAL A 49 -6.03 -15.25 -4.92
C VAL A 49 -5.85 -16.06 -6.20
N ALA A 50 -6.86 -16.07 -7.06
CA ALA A 50 -6.79 -16.70 -8.37
C ALA A 50 -5.66 -16.09 -9.23
N LYS A 51 -4.94 -16.95 -9.97
CA LYS A 51 -3.74 -16.57 -10.77
C LYS A 51 -4.01 -15.44 -11.76
N ASN A 52 -5.16 -15.46 -12.42
CA ASN A 52 -5.57 -14.44 -13.40
C ASN A 52 -5.76 -13.06 -12.74
N ILE A 53 -6.37 -13.02 -11.55
CA ILE A 53 -6.54 -11.80 -10.78
C ILE A 53 -5.18 -11.27 -10.32
N LEU A 54 -4.33 -12.12 -9.73
CA LEU A 54 -2.97 -11.71 -9.31
C LEU A 54 -2.15 -11.16 -10.47
N THR A 55 -2.20 -11.83 -11.62
CA THR A 55 -1.52 -11.38 -12.85
C THR A 55 -2.00 -10.00 -13.27
N ALA A 56 -3.31 -9.77 -13.27
CA ALA A 56 -3.88 -8.47 -13.63
C ALA A 56 -3.44 -7.37 -12.66
N ARG A 57 -3.41 -7.66 -11.36
CA ARG A 57 -2.99 -6.69 -10.32
C ARG A 57 -1.51 -6.37 -10.35
N LEU A 58 -0.64 -7.37 -10.47
CA LEU A 58 0.79 -7.14 -10.63
C LEU A 58 1.09 -6.32 -11.88
N ARG A 59 0.41 -6.59 -13.01
CA ARG A 59 0.53 -5.78 -14.22
C ARG A 59 0.08 -4.33 -14.01
N ALA A 60 -1.03 -4.11 -13.30
CA ALA A 60 -1.53 -2.77 -13.00
C ALA A 60 -0.55 -1.99 -12.10
N LEU A 61 -0.03 -2.63 -11.05
CA LEU A 61 0.97 -2.04 -10.16
C LEU A 61 2.29 -1.71 -10.88
N VAL A 62 2.70 -2.54 -11.82
CA VAL A 62 3.88 -2.26 -12.67
C VAL A 62 3.60 -1.11 -13.64
N ALA A 63 2.45 -1.12 -14.32
CA ALA A 63 2.07 -0.03 -15.23
C ALA A 63 1.92 1.31 -14.49
N GLY A 64 1.41 1.29 -13.26
CA GLY A 64 1.31 2.47 -12.39
C GLY A 64 2.64 2.88 -11.73
N GLY A 65 3.73 2.16 -11.99
CA GLY A 65 5.06 2.45 -11.46
C GLY A 65 5.19 2.24 -9.95
N VAL A 66 4.29 1.49 -9.32
CA VAL A 66 4.38 1.11 -7.90
C VAL A 66 5.36 -0.04 -7.71
N LEU A 67 5.32 -1.00 -8.63
CA LEU A 67 6.28 -2.10 -8.71
C LEU A 67 7.11 -1.97 -10.00
N ALA A 68 8.32 -2.50 -9.98
CA ALA A 68 9.10 -2.79 -11.17
C ALA A 68 9.23 -4.31 -11.32
N SER A 69 9.17 -4.81 -12.55
CA SER A 69 9.49 -6.21 -12.83
C SER A 69 10.92 -6.30 -13.32
N VAL A 70 11.79 -6.95 -12.55
CA VAL A 70 13.24 -7.05 -12.79
C VAL A 70 13.66 -8.51 -12.96
N PRO A 71 14.81 -8.79 -13.60
CA PRO A 71 15.40 -10.13 -13.58
C PRO A 71 15.60 -10.60 -12.14
N ALA A 72 15.42 -11.89 -11.88
CA ALA A 72 15.63 -12.44 -10.55
C ALA A 72 17.10 -12.29 -10.11
N SER A 73 17.31 -11.97 -8.83
CA SER A 73 18.67 -11.74 -8.29
C SER A 73 19.50 -13.02 -8.18
N ASP A 74 18.86 -14.19 -8.26
CA ASP A 74 19.51 -15.51 -8.23
C ASP A 74 20.04 -15.97 -9.60
N GLY A 75 19.95 -15.13 -10.64
CA GLY A 75 20.40 -15.44 -11.99
C GLY A 75 19.50 -16.41 -12.76
N SER A 76 18.34 -16.77 -12.20
CA SER A 76 17.35 -17.57 -12.91
C SER A 76 16.63 -16.77 -14.00
N ALA A 77 15.95 -17.48 -14.92
CA ALA A 77 15.11 -16.85 -15.93
C ALA A 77 13.79 -16.26 -15.37
N TYR A 78 13.57 -16.35 -14.05
CA TYR A 78 12.39 -15.79 -13.40
C TYR A 78 12.48 -14.26 -13.30
N ARG A 79 11.32 -13.64 -13.08
CA ARG A 79 11.20 -12.20 -12.80
C ARG A 79 10.79 -12.00 -11.36
N GLU A 80 11.34 -10.96 -10.76
CA GLU A 80 10.97 -10.46 -9.44
C GLU A 80 10.19 -9.15 -9.59
N TYR A 81 9.31 -8.91 -8.63
CA TYR A 81 8.58 -7.66 -8.46
C TYR A 81 9.18 -6.94 -7.26
N VAL A 82 9.69 -5.74 -7.48
CA VAL A 82 10.31 -4.91 -6.45
C VAL A 82 9.58 -3.58 -6.33
N LEU A 83 9.48 -3.05 -5.12
CA LEU A 83 8.94 -1.71 -4.92
C LEU A 83 9.84 -0.68 -5.61
N THR A 84 9.22 0.27 -6.29
CA THR A 84 9.90 1.48 -6.78
C THR A 84 9.92 2.53 -5.67
N PRO A 85 10.61 3.67 -5.85
CA PRO A 85 10.48 4.79 -4.90
C PRO A 85 9.03 5.25 -4.68
N LYS A 86 8.19 5.18 -5.74
CA LYS A 86 6.75 5.46 -5.64
C LYS A 86 6.01 4.41 -4.80
N GLY A 87 6.39 3.14 -4.92
CA GLY A 87 5.82 2.06 -4.12
C GLY A 87 6.27 2.09 -2.67
N GLU A 88 7.55 2.38 -2.40
CA GLU A 88 8.07 2.54 -1.04
C GLU A 88 7.39 3.70 -0.30
N ALA A 89 7.04 4.77 -1.00
CA ALA A 89 6.27 5.89 -0.46
C ALA A 89 4.85 5.51 0.02
N LEU A 90 4.35 4.31 -0.29
CA LEU A 90 3.08 3.79 0.25
C LEU A 90 3.22 3.23 1.66
N PHE A 91 4.42 3.13 2.24
CA PHE A 91 4.61 2.57 3.57
C PHE A 91 3.71 3.22 4.64
N PRO A 92 3.61 4.57 4.75
CA PRO A 92 2.71 5.19 5.72
C PRO A 92 1.24 4.82 5.52
N VAL A 93 0.80 4.59 4.28
CA VAL A 93 -0.58 4.15 3.98
C VAL A 93 -0.82 2.74 4.51
N ILE A 94 0.15 1.83 4.32
CA ILE A 94 0.08 0.46 4.86
C ILE A 94 0.07 0.47 6.39
N VAL A 95 0.90 1.31 7.03
CA VAL A 95 0.93 1.45 8.49
C VAL A 95 -0.41 1.99 9.01
N ALA A 96 -0.97 3.02 8.38
CA ALA A 96 -2.27 3.59 8.78
C ALA A 96 -3.41 2.57 8.69
N LEU A 97 -3.46 1.81 7.58
CA LEU A 97 -4.45 0.74 7.40
C LEU A 97 -4.31 -0.36 8.46
N ARG A 98 -3.07 -0.76 8.78
CA ARG A 98 -2.80 -1.75 9.82
C ARG A 98 -3.29 -1.27 11.19
N GLN A 99 -2.88 -0.08 11.61
CA GLN A 99 -3.25 0.47 12.92
C GLN A 99 -4.77 0.69 13.04
N TRP A 100 -5.41 1.15 11.96
CA TRP A 100 -6.88 1.26 11.92
C TRP A 100 -7.56 -0.11 12.04
N GLY A 101 -7.01 -1.12 11.34
CA GLY A 101 -7.39 -2.53 11.43
C GLY A 101 -7.36 -3.05 12.86
N GLU A 102 -6.17 -2.99 13.48
CA GLU A 102 -5.88 -3.43 14.86
C GLU A 102 -6.84 -2.77 15.87
N GLY A 103 -7.13 -1.47 15.72
CA GLY A 103 -7.98 -0.75 16.66
C GLY A 103 -9.49 -1.00 16.55
N HIS A 104 -10.00 -1.54 15.45
CA HIS A 104 -11.45 -1.58 15.18
C HIS A 104 -12.02 -2.94 14.75
N PHE A 105 -11.18 -3.86 14.25
CA PHE A 105 -11.66 -5.08 13.60
C PHE A 105 -11.24 -6.37 14.33
N PHE A 106 -10.66 -6.26 15.52
CA PHE A 106 -10.28 -7.40 16.35
C PHE A 106 -10.98 -7.35 17.70
N SER A 107 -11.45 -8.50 18.16
CA SER A 107 -11.98 -8.65 19.51
C SER A 107 -10.84 -8.60 20.53
N PRO A 108 -11.11 -8.22 21.80
CA PRO A 108 -10.10 -8.28 22.86
C PRO A 108 -9.47 -9.68 22.95
N GLY A 109 -8.14 -9.76 22.77
CA GLY A 109 -7.38 -11.02 22.82
C GLY A 109 -7.43 -11.87 21.54
N GLU A 110 -8.09 -11.40 20.48
CA GLU A 110 -8.06 -12.06 19.17
C GLU A 110 -6.66 -11.96 18.55
N PRO A 111 -6.02 -13.08 18.16
CA PRO A 111 -4.68 -13.03 17.57
C PRO A 111 -4.64 -12.27 16.24
N HIS A 112 -3.69 -11.34 16.12
CA HIS A 112 -3.40 -10.64 14.88
C HIS A 112 -1.89 -10.37 14.73
N SER A 113 -1.47 -9.96 13.53
CA SER A 113 -0.08 -9.58 13.28
C SER A 113 0.16 -8.13 13.66
N GLU A 114 1.25 -7.85 14.37
CA GLU A 114 1.70 -6.49 14.71
C GLU A 114 2.90 -6.08 13.84
N LEU A 115 2.99 -4.79 13.53
CA LEU A 115 4.18 -4.23 12.90
C LEU A 115 5.13 -3.66 13.96
N VAL A 116 6.34 -4.19 13.99
CA VAL A 116 7.37 -3.83 14.97
C VAL A 116 8.59 -3.22 14.31
N ASP A 117 9.32 -2.39 15.06
CA ASP A 117 10.63 -1.91 14.63
C ASP A 117 11.66 -3.06 14.68
N ARG A 118 12.52 -3.14 13.66
CA ARG A 118 13.48 -4.26 13.56
C ARG A 118 14.58 -4.23 14.61
N GLN A 119 14.84 -3.09 15.26
CA GLN A 119 15.96 -2.94 16.19
C GLN A 119 15.58 -3.37 17.61
N GLN A 120 14.38 -3.01 18.08
CA GLN A 120 13.91 -3.23 19.43
C GLN A 120 12.77 -4.23 19.50
N GLY A 121 12.15 -4.58 18.37
CA GLY A 121 11.02 -5.51 18.30
C GLY A 121 9.75 -4.94 18.94
N ARG A 122 9.63 -3.61 19.05
CA ARG A 122 8.48 -2.96 19.69
C ARG A 122 7.48 -2.49 18.65
N PRO A 123 6.17 -2.50 18.96
CA PRO A 123 5.16 -1.93 18.08
C PRO A 123 5.46 -0.47 17.74
N LEU A 124 5.13 -0.07 16.52
CA LEU A 124 5.25 1.32 16.11
C LEU A 124 4.27 2.21 16.88
N HIS A 125 4.66 3.46 17.14
CA HIS A 125 3.74 4.47 17.64
C HIS A 125 2.59 4.70 16.66
N ALA A 126 1.42 5.06 17.18
CA ALA A 126 0.29 5.47 16.38
C ALA A 126 0.67 6.61 15.43
N LEU A 127 0.26 6.53 14.18
CA LEU A 127 0.47 7.61 13.21
C LEU A 127 -0.28 8.86 13.65
N GLU A 128 0.40 9.99 13.53
CA GLU A 128 -0.14 11.30 13.87
C GLU A 128 0.02 12.25 12.69
N VAL A 129 -1.08 12.95 12.36
CA VAL A 129 -1.03 14.09 11.45
C VAL A 129 -0.50 15.29 12.23
N ARG A 130 0.56 15.92 11.71
CA ARG A 130 1.22 17.05 12.34
C ARG A 130 1.36 18.22 11.37
N SER A 131 1.22 19.43 11.89
CA SER A 131 1.54 20.68 11.18
C SER A 131 3.05 20.82 10.97
N ALA A 132 3.45 21.77 10.11
CA ALA A 132 4.85 22.12 9.90
C ALA A 132 5.57 22.60 11.17
N ASP A 133 4.83 23.17 12.14
CA ASP A 133 5.35 23.58 13.46
C ASP A 133 5.32 22.44 14.50
N GLY A 134 4.92 21.22 14.12
CA GLY A 134 4.96 20.02 14.95
C GLY A 134 3.73 19.74 15.81
N ARG A 135 2.76 20.66 15.87
CA ARG A 135 1.48 20.42 16.59
C ARG A 135 0.71 19.28 15.93
N ARG A 136 0.00 18.50 16.75
CA ARG A 136 -0.94 17.48 16.26
C ARG A 136 -2.19 18.17 15.70
N LEU A 137 -2.67 17.72 14.56
CA LEU A 137 -3.86 18.23 13.89
C LEU A 137 -4.95 17.16 13.82
N GLY A 138 -6.20 17.57 14.03
CA GLY A 138 -7.39 16.81 13.69
C GLY A 138 -8.05 17.32 12.39
N PRO A 139 -9.13 16.66 11.92
CA PRO A 139 -9.88 17.10 10.74
C PRO A 139 -10.35 18.55 10.83
N ASP A 140 -10.83 18.98 11.99
CA ASP A 140 -11.35 20.34 12.23
C ASP A 140 -10.25 21.42 12.22
N ASP A 141 -8.98 21.03 12.32
CA ASP A 141 -7.82 21.92 12.22
C ASP A 141 -7.31 22.06 10.77
N THR A 142 -7.97 21.43 9.80
CA THR A 142 -7.50 21.34 8.42
C THR A 142 -8.55 21.81 7.41
N VAL A 143 -8.08 22.37 6.30
CA VAL A 143 -8.92 22.74 5.16
C VAL A 143 -8.21 22.38 3.86
N VAL A 144 -8.96 21.90 2.87
CA VAL A 144 -8.43 21.57 1.55
C VAL A 144 -8.42 22.83 0.69
N HIS A 145 -7.22 23.33 0.37
CA HIS A 145 -7.03 24.37 -0.64
C HIS A 145 -6.74 23.70 -1.99
N LYS A 146 -7.60 23.93 -2.98
CA LYS A 146 -7.35 23.48 -4.36
C LYS A 146 -6.28 24.37 -4.98
N VAL A 147 -5.16 23.77 -5.37
CA VAL A 147 -4.14 24.45 -6.17
C VAL A 147 -4.58 24.32 -7.63
N SER A 148 -5.25 25.35 -8.14
CA SER A 148 -5.50 25.48 -9.59
C SER A 148 -4.24 26.08 -10.23
N ASP A 149 -3.79 25.53 -11.35
CA ASP A 149 -2.77 26.16 -12.17
C ASP A 149 -3.22 27.58 -12.53
N GLN A 150 -2.34 28.56 -12.30
CA GLN A 150 -2.41 29.88 -12.95
C GLN A 150 -1.96 29.75 -14.41
#